data_AF-A0A5N7BQP2-F1
#
_entry.id   AF-A0A5N7BQP2-F1
#
_cell.length_a   1.000
_cell.length_b   1.000
_cell.length_c   1.000
_cell.angle_alpha   90.00
_cell.angle_beta   90.00
_cell.angle_gamma   90.00
#
_symmetry.space_group_name_H-M   'P 1'
#
loop_
_entity.id
_entity.type
_entity.pdbx_description
1 polymer ?
#
loop_
_entity_poly.entity_id
_entity_poly.type
_entity_poly.pdbx_seq_one_letter_code
_entity_poly.pdbx_strand_id
1 'polypeptide(L)'
;MELLRLARTNDLSADVKGMLAQALGGLTELRQLDIITEILTGATVVDDKVAEMVYTAWEYLCHSNLWCYRYESLGEYRRLICYQDIIRPIIQRFKKSDRAKVSSMETIQYQWGLPVAQVLPQHITPKSWSKHLLFLLATLSKHKTRQDAIALLEKSISQRPARSRHTYMLMPSDVRRALEVSSIYTRYTASSSKYELTAQETHGTSPDRHSHIIINSLSTNTSEQSITDTEESCYHSFNSSSFPGQADNLYDCKCSPICFPLKVLLNGQTFHKTDRVILELFQWAKSVSWPALCLVHLQRLAAFKFGDQTMSWSRDEAIHYLEDLLLEASIPEADIPLLTEPSDPQQGYY
;
A
#
# COMPACT_ATOMS: atom_id res chain seq x y z
N MET A 1 0.71 -23.31 8.34
CA MET A 1 -0.70 -23.32 8.83
C MET A 1 -0.90 -23.45 10.36
N GLU A 2 -0.22 -24.34 11.12
CA GLU A 2 -0.49 -24.47 12.58
C GLU A 2 -0.03 -23.27 13.43
N LEU A 3 1.09 -22.63 13.09
CA LEU A 3 1.58 -21.44 13.79
C LEU A 3 0.57 -20.27 13.80
N LEU A 4 -0.17 -20.08 12.69
CA LEU A 4 -1.26 -19.09 12.61
C LEU A 4 -2.53 -19.50 13.39
N ARG A 5 -2.63 -20.76 13.82
CA ARG A 5 -3.67 -21.23 14.76
C ARG A 5 -3.25 -21.03 16.21
N LEU A 6 -1.98 -21.29 16.54
CA LEU A 6 -1.39 -21.03 17.87
C LEU A 6 -1.44 -19.55 18.24
N ALA A 7 -1.14 -18.64 17.29
CA ALA A 7 -1.29 -17.20 17.50
C ALA A 7 -2.75 -16.74 17.71
N ARG A 8 -3.75 -17.62 17.51
CA ARG A 8 -5.18 -17.31 17.70
C ARG A 8 -5.71 -17.73 19.07
N THR A 9 -4.94 -18.51 19.85
CA THR A 9 -5.34 -18.99 21.18
C THR A 9 -4.76 -18.11 22.29
N ASN A 10 -5.38 -16.95 22.50
CA ASN A 10 -5.50 -16.21 23.78
C ASN A 10 -4.34 -16.25 24.81
N ASP A 11 -3.08 -16.18 24.38
CA ASP A 11 -1.97 -15.87 25.28
C ASP A 11 -1.24 -14.62 24.78
N LEU A 12 -1.76 -13.46 25.20
CA LEU A 12 -1.26 -12.13 24.83
C LEU A 12 0.11 -11.80 25.45
N SER A 13 0.66 -12.70 26.28
CA SER A 13 1.99 -12.62 26.86
C SER A 13 3.03 -13.47 26.11
N ALA A 14 2.64 -14.23 25.09
CA ALA A 14 3.57 -15.09 24.36
C ALA A 14 4.57 -14.24 23.54
N ASP A 15 5.86 -14.37 23.85
CA ASP A 15 6.93 -13.74 23.09
C ASP A 15 6.93 -14.26 21.64
N VAL A 16 6.35 -13.47 20.73
CA VAL A 16 6.23 -13.80 19.30
C VAL A 16 7.61 -13.95 18.65
N LYS A 17 8.63 -13.21 19.13
CA LYS A 17 10.03 -13.31 18.67
C LYS A 17 10.61 -14.66 19.09
N GLY A 18 10.44 -15.05 20.36
CA GLY A 18 10.80 -16.35 20.91
C GLY A 18 10.09 -17.52 20.25
N MET A 19 8.78 -17.45 20.04
CA MET A 19 8.01 -18.49 19.33
C MET A 19 8.48 -18.66 17.88
N LEU A 20 8.75 -17.56 17.17
CA LEU A 20 9.27 -17.63 15.80
C LEU A 20 10.69 -18.19 15.78
N ALA A 21 11.58 -17.72 16.67
CA ALA A 21 12.93 -18.23 16.80
C ALA A 21 12.96 -19.73 17.15
N GLN A 22 12.08 -20.18 18.03
CA GLN A 22 11.93 -21.60 18.39
C GLN A 22 11.39 -22.44 17.22
N ALA A 23 10.41 -21.93 16.47
CA ALA A 23 9.83 -22.64 15.32
C ALA A 23 10.79 -22.73 14.12
N LEU A 24 11.76 -21.81 14.02
CA LEU A 24 12.80 -21.80 12.99
C LEU A 24 14.10 -22.48 13.44
N GLY A 25 14.37 -22.52 14.74
CA GLY A 25 15.57 -23.10 15.36
C GLY A 25 15.67 -24.60 15.17
N GLY A 26 16.53 -25.03 14.24
CA GLY A 26 16.70 -26.43 13.83
C GLY A 26 16.27 -26.70 12.38
N LEU A 27 15.68 -25.72 11.69
CA LEU A 27 15.43 -25.78 10.25
C LEU A 27 16.59 -25.18 9.46
N THR A 28 16.85 -25.69 8.26
CA THR A 28 17.83 -25.09 7.34
C THR A 28 17.37 -23.71 6.87
N GLU A 29 18.30 -22.80 6.56
CA GLU A 29 18.03 -21.42 6.11
C GLU A 29 16.96 -21.34 5.01
N LEU A 30 17.07 -22.20 4.00
CA LEU A 30 16.09 -22.30 2.92
C LEU A 30 14.68 -22.64 3.44
N ARG A 31 14.59 -23.54 4.42
CA ARG A 31 13.30 -23.94 5.00
C ARG A 31 12.74 -22.89 5.94
N GLN A 32 13.61 -22.12 6.61
CA GLN A 32 13.19 -20.94 7.37
C GLN A 32 12.60 -19.88 6.42
N LEU A 33 13.28 -19.61 5.30
CA LEU A 33 12.81 -18.67 4.26
C LEU A 33 11.46 -19.10 3.64
N ASP A 34 11.27 -20.39 3.35
CA ASP A 34 9.97 -20.94 2.90
C ASP A 34 8.85 -20.59 3.91
N ILE A 35 9.09 -20.83 5.21
CA ILE A 35 8.09 -20.64 6.27
C ILE A 35 7.81 -19.16 6.51
N ILE A 36 8.84 -18.31 6.55
CA ILE A 36 8.69 -16.86 6.65
C ILE A 36 7.90 -16.33 5.44
N THR A 37 8.16 -16.85 4.24
CA THR A 37 7.41 -16.49 3.02
C THR A 37 5.95 -16.95 3.11
N GLU A 38 5.65 -18.15 3.62
CA GLU A 38 4.28 -18.61 3.90
C GLU A 38 3.56 -17.69 4.90
N ILE A 39 4.25 -17.26 5.98
CA ILE A 39 3.69 -16.37 7.00
C ILE A 39 3.40 -14.98 6.40
N LEU A 40 4.36 -14.36 5.72
CA LEU A 40 4.22 -13.01 5.16
C LEU A 40 3.17 -12.96 4.04
N THR A 41 3.11 -13.98 3.18
CA THR A 41 2.07 -14.05 2.14
C THR A 41 0.70 -14.39 2.74
N GLY A 42 0.65 -15.29 3.74
CA GLY A 42 -0.56 -15.65 4.46
C GLY A 42 -1.18 -14.52 5.28
N ALA A 43 -0.35 -13.63 5.85
CA ALA A 43 -0.79 -12.48 6.66
C ALA A 43 -1.78 -11.59 5.88
N THR A 44 -1.55 -11.38 4.58
CA THR A 44 -2.47 -10.60 3.73
C THR A 44 -3.86 -11.23 3.60
N VAL A 45 -3.96 -12.55 3.62
CA VAL A 45 -5.23 -13.30 3.56
C VAL A 45 -5.95 -13.26 4.91
N VAL A 46 -5.19 -13.30 6.01
CA VAL A 46 -5.73 -13.13 7.36
C VAL A 46 -6.28 -11.72 7.56
N ASP A 47 -5.55 -10.68 7.13
CA ASP A 47 -6.00 -9.27 7.18
C ASP A 47 -7.27 -9.03 6.34
N ASP A 48 -7.34 -9.58 5.11
CA ASP A 48 -8.54 -9.53 4.26
C ASP A 48 -9.76 -10.17 4.99
N LYS A 49 -9.55 -11.30 5.69
CA LYS A 49 -10.60 -12.03 6.43
C LYS A 49 -10.99 -11.38 7.76
N VAL A 50 -10.06 -10.75 8.46
CA VAL A 50 -10.37 -9.93 9.65
C VAL A 50 -11.16 -8.70 9.23
N ALA A 51 -10.80 -8.05 8.12
CA ALA A 51 -11.55 -6.90 7.61
C ALA A 51 -12.97 -7.26 7.14
N GLU A 52 -13.14 -8.43 6.52
CA GLU A 52 -14.46 -9.01 6.20
C GLU A 52 -15.29 -9.25 7.48
N MET A 53 -14.70 -9.86 8.50
CA MET A 53 -15.36 -10.13 9.78
C MET A 53 -15.78 -8.85 10.51
N VAL A 54 -14.89 -7.84 10.57
CA VAL A 54 -15.20 -6.50 11.13
C VAL A 54 -16.34 -5.85 10.36
N TYR A 55 -16.35 -5.97 9.03
CA TYR A 55 -17.42 -5.46 8.19
C TYR A 55 -18.76 -6.14 8.47
N THR A 56 -18.81 -7.48 8.46
CA THR A 56 -20.04 -8.25 8.75
C THR A 56 -20.55 -7.97 10.17
N ALA A 57 -19.67 -7.89 11.16
CA ALA A 57 -20.05 -7.56 12.54
C ALA A 57 -20.64 -6.15 12.66
N TRP A 58 -20.06 -5.17 11.96
CA TRP A 58 -20.56 -3.79 11.93
C TRP A 58 -21.93 -3.68 11.23
N GLU A 59 -22.10 -4.32 10.08
CA GLU A 59 -23.38 -4.37 9.39
C GLU A 59 -24.45 -5.07 10.24
N TYR A 60 -24.13 -6.21 10.88
CA TYR A 60 -25.05 -6.92 11.79
C TYR A 60 -25.46 -6.05 12.98
N LEU A 61 -24.51 -5.38 13.63
CA LEU A 61 -24.78 -4.44 14.74
C LEU A 61 -25.70 -3.29 14.33
N CYS A 62 -25.53 -2.77 13.10
CA CYS A 62 -26.40 -1.73 12.56
C CYS A 62 -27.81 -2.28 12.24
N HIS A 63 -27.91 -3.39 11.51
CA HIS A 63 -29.19 -3.98 11.10
C HIS A 63 -30.04 -4.44 12.29
N SER A 64 -29.42 -5.06 13.30
CA SER A 64 -30.08 -5.51 14.52
C SER A 64 -30.18 -4.44 15.61
N ASN A 65 -29.71 -3.21 15.34
CA ASN A 65 -29.71 -2.07 16.27
C ASN A 65 -29.14 -2.41 17.67
N LEU A 66 -28.11 -3.25 17.75
CA LEU A 66 -27.59 -3.77 19.03
C LEU A 66 -26.98 -2.69 19.94
N TRP A 67 -26.68 -1.53 19.38
CA TRP A 67 -26.21 -0.37 20.12
C TRP A 67 -27.31 0.23 21.03
N CYS A 68 -28.60 0.12 20.66
CA CYS A 68 -29.71 0.69 21.43
C CYS A 68 -29.87 0.11 22.84
N TYR A 69 -29.30 -1.08 23.11
CA TYR A 69 -29.38 -1.69 24.44
C TYR A 69 -28.56 -0.95 25.52
N ARG A 70 -27.62 -0.09 25.13
CA ARG A 70 -26.69 0.58 26.07
C ARG A 70 -26.36 2.03 25.74
N TYR A 71 -26.71 2.52 24.55
CA TYR A 71 -26.34 3.85 24.06
C TYR A 71 -27.57 4.54 23.47
N GLU A 72 -27.70 5.84 23.72
CA GLU A 72 -28.86 6.64 23.28
C GLU A 72 -28.85 6.87 21.77
N SER A 73 -27.67 6.80 21.14
CA SER A 73 -27.51 6.96 19.70
C SER A 73 -26.36 6.11 19.13
N LEU A 74 -26.49 5.74 17.84
CA LEU A 74 -25.40 5.13 17.08
C LEU A 74 -24.15 6.05 17.03
N GLY A 75 -24.34 7.38 17.10
CA GLY A 75 -23.25 8.35 17.16
C GLY A 75 -22.40 8.22 18.44
N GLU A 76 -23.05 7.98 19.58
CA GLU A 76 -22.39 7.72 20.85
C GLU A 76 -21.56 6.43 20.80
N TYR A 77 -22.17 5.32 20.35
CA TYR A 77 -21.47 4.04 20.20
C TYR A 77 -20.27 4.14 19.23
N ARG A 78 -20.42 4.89 18.13
CA ARG A 78 -19.31 5.17 17.19
C ARG A 78 -18.13 5.88 17.83
N ARG A 79 -18.37 6.81 18.78
CA ARG A 79 -17.28 7.48 19.51
C ARG A 79 -16.56 6.50 20.44
N LEU A 80 -17.29 5.68 21.18
CA LEU A 80 -16.73 4.71 22.13
C LEU A 80 -15.74 3.72 21.47
N ILE A 81 -16.05 3.24 20.27
CA ILE A 81 -15.19 2.27 19.55
C ILE A 81 -14.16 2.93 18.61
N CYS A 82 -13.98 4.26 18.69
CA CYS A 82 -13.16 5.06 17.77
C CYS A 82 -13.46 4.74 16.29
N TYR A 83 -14.76 4.71 15.93
CA TYR A 83 -15.22 4.20 14.63
C TYR A 83 -14.57 4.91 13.44
N GLN A 84 -14.35 6.22 13.52
CA GLN A 84 -13.77 6.99 12.41
C GLN A 84 -12.32 6.61 12.11
N ASP A 85 -11.54 6.31 13.16
CA ASP A 85 -10.09 6.16 13.08
C ASP A 85 -9.67 4.69 12.95
N ILE A 86 -10.42 3.77 13.56
CA ILE A 86 -10.08 2.34 13.61
C ILE A 86 -10.97 1.52 12.66
N ILE A 87 -12.30 1.59 12.85
CA ILE A 87 -13.23 0.67 12.20
C ILE A 87 -13.51 1.06 10.74
N ARG A 88 -13.74 2.36 10.48
CA ARG A 88 -14.08 2.90 9.16
C ARG A 88 -12.97 2.65 8.12
N PRO A 89 -11.67 2.85 8.39
CA PRO A 89 -10.62 2.55 7.42
C PRO A 89 -10.56 1.06 7.06
N ILE A 90 -10.73 0.16 8.03
CA ILE A 90 -10.79 -1.29 7.81
C ILE A 90 -11.97 -1.65 6.89
N ILE A 91 -13.17 -1.12 7.18
CA ILE A 91 -14.37 -1.34 6.36
C ILE A 91 -14.21 -0.75 4.95
N GLN A 92 -13.65 0.46 4.81
CA GLN A 92 -13.42 1.09 3.52
C GLN A 92 -12.41 0.30 2.68
N ARG A 93 -11.32 -0.18 3.29
CA ARG A 93 -10.31 -1.04 2.66
C ARG A 93 -10.96 -2.36 2.19
N PHE A 94 -11.77 -3.00 3.03
CA PHE A 94 -12.54 -4.18 2.67
C PHE A 94 -13.48 -3.89 1.49
N LYS A 95 -14.38 -2.90 1.58
CA LYS A 95 -15.32 -2.53 0.50
C LYS A 95 -14.61 -2.14 -0.81
N LYS A 96 -13.36 -1.64 -0.77
CA LYS A 96 -12.54 -1.37 -1.97
C LYS A 96 -11.93 -2.66 -2.54
N SER A 97 -11.43 -3.55 -1.68
CA SER A 97 -10.91 -4.87 -2.06
C SER A 97 -11.99 -5.73 -2.70
N ASP A 98 -13.17 -5.76 -2.08
CA ASP A 98 -14.31 -6.59 -2.48
C ASP A 98 -14.93 -6.14 -3.81
N ARG A 99 -15.19 -4.85 -4.01
CA ARG A 99 -15.63 -4.31 -5.32
C ARG A 99 -14.66 -4.64 -6.46
N ALA A 100 -13.35 -4.66 -6.20
CA ALA A 100 -12.35 -5.07 -7.19
C ALA A 100 -12.38 -6.59 -7.47
N LYS A 101 -12.71 -7.42 -6.46
CA LYS A 101 -12.96 -8.86 -6.65
C LYS A 101 -14.19 -9.08 -7.53
N VAL A 102 -15.33 -8.45 -7.19
CA VAL A 102 -16.59 -8.53 -7.95
C VAL A 102 -16.39 -8.11 -9.41
N SER A 103 -15.83 -6.94 -9.67
CA SER A 103 -15.57 -6.46 -11.04
C SER A 103 -14.65 -7.38 -11.86
N SER A 104 -13.68 -8.03 -11.20
CA SER A 104 -12.84 -9.06 -11.83
C SER A 104 -13.64 -10.34 -12.15
N MET A 105 -14.52 -10.78 -11.24
CA MET A 105 -15.40 -11.94 -11.47
C MET A 105 -16.39 -11.68 -12.61
N GLU A 106 -17.03 -10.51 -12.65
CA GLU A 106 -17.91 -10.08 -13.74
C GLU A 106 -17.18 -10.07 -15.09
N THR A 107 -15.96 -9.55 -15.12
CA THR A 107 -15.10 -9.56 -16.32
C THR A 107 -14.81 -11.00 -16.78
N ILE A 108 -14.50 -11.91 -15.85
CA ILE A 108 -14.27 -13.32 -16.18
C ILE A 108 -15.55 -13.97 -16.72
N GLN A 109 -16.69 -13.74 -16.08
CA GLN A 109 -17.98 -14.30 -16.48
C GLN A 109 -18.44 -13.78 -17.84
N TYR A 110 -18.25 -12.50 -18.13
CA TYR A 110 -18.56 -11.91 -19.43
C TYR A 110 -17.71 -12.52 -20.55
N GLN A 111 -16.40 -12.68 -20.34
CA GLN A 111 -15.47 -13.18 -21.37
C GLN A 111 -15.56 -14.70 -21.61
N TRP A 112 -15.90 -15.48 -20.58
CA TRP A 112 -15.93 -16.96 -20.66
C TRP A 112 -17.32 -17.58 -20.50
N GLY A 113 -18.37 -16.77 -20.37
CA GLY A 113 -19.77 -17.22 -20.28
C GLY A 113 -20.14 -18.00 -19.01
N LEU A 114 -19.26 -18.06 -18.01
CA LEU A 114 -19.41 -18.91 -16.82
C LEU A 114 -19.01 -18.18 -15.53
N PRO A 115 -19.72 -18.39 -14.40
CA PRO A 115 -19.34 -17.81 -13.11
C PRO A 115 -17.98 -18.38 -12.65
N VAL A 116 -17.19 -17.57 -11.94
CA VAL A 116 -15.77 -17.90 -11.64
C VAL A 116 -15.58 -19.24 -10.92
N ALA A 117 -16.56 -19.69 -10.13
CA ALA A 117 -16.55 -20.97 -9.43
C ALA A 117 -16.62 -22.20 -10.36
N GLN A 118 -17.10 -22.04 -11.61
CA GLN A 118 -17.24 -23.11 -12.62
C GLN A 118 -16.22 -22.97 -13.77
N VAL A 119 -15.50 -21.85 -13.82
CA VAL A 119 -14.53 -21.54 -14.87
C VAL A 119 -13.37 -22.54 -14.88
N LEU A 120 -12.78 -22.83 -13.71
CA LEU A 120 -11.64 -23.75 -13.60
C LEU A 120 -12.08 -25.18 -13.27
N PRO A 121 -11.39 -26.20 -13.80
CA PRO A 121 -11.52 -27.60 -13.35
C PRO A 121 -11.20 -27.76 -11.86
N GLN A 122 -11.95 -28.62 -11.17
CA GLN A 122 -11.88 -28.81 -9.71
C GLN A 122 -10.46 -29.13 -9.19
N HIS A 123 -9.63 -29.85 -9.95
CA HIS A 123 -8.27 -30.23 -9.53
C HIS A 123 -7.27 -29.07 -9.50
N ILE A 124 -7.51 -27.99 -10.25
CA ILE A 124 -6.69 -26.76 -10.20
C ILE A 124 -7.38 -25.58 -9.50
N THR A 125 -8.64 -25.71 -9.10
CA THR A 125 -9.39 -24.63 -8.42
C THR A 125 -8.69 -24.20 -7.11
N PRO A 126 -8.48 -22.89 -6.88
CA PRO A 126 -7.87 -22.38 -5.65
C PRO A 126 -8.80 -22.56 -4.44
N LYS A 127 -8.23 -22.77 -3.24
CA LYS A 127 -9.02 -22.82 -1.98
C LYS A 127 -9.76 -21.51 -1.69
N SER A 128 -9.21 -20.39 -2.16
CA SER A 128 -9.77 -19.05 -1.96
C SER A 128 -9.40 -18.13 -3.12
N TRP A 129 -10.36 -17.28 -3.51
CA TRP A 129 -10.19 -16.33 -4.60
C TRP A 129 -9.64 -15.00 -4.07
N SER A 130 -8.31 -14.82 -4.14
CA SER A 130 -7.69 -13.54 -3.79
C SER A 130 -7.93 -12.48 -4.87
N LYS A 131 -7.94 -11.20 -4.48
CA LYS A 131 -8.10 -10.06 -5.40
C LYS A 131 -7.09 -10.10 -6.55
N HIS A 132 -5.84 -10.42 -6.24
CA HIS A 132 -4.76 -10.51 -7.23
C HIS A 132 -4.93 -11.68 -8.19
N LEU A 133 -5.36 -12.85 -7.69
CA LEU A 133 -5.63 -14.01 -8.56
C LEU A 133 -6.77 -13.71 -9.54
N LEU A 134 -7.87 -13.14 -9.05
CA LEU A 134 -9.02 -12.75 -9.87
C LEU A 134 -8.64 -11.70 -10.91
N PHE A 135 -7.86 -10.68 -10.53
CA PHE A 135 -7.40 -9.66 -11.47
C PHE A 135 -6.56 -10.26 -12.60
N LEU A 136 -5.57 -11.11 -12.30
CA LEU A 136 -4.75 -11.76 -13.33
C LEU A 136 -5.58 -12.70 -14.21
N LEU A 137 -6.55 -13.43 -13.63
CA LEU A 137 -7.42 -14.31 -14.40
C LEU A 137 -8.40 -13.53 -15.30
N ALA A 138 -8.88 -12.38 -14.84
CA ALA A 138 -9.66 -11.42 -15.63
C ALA A 138 -8.84 -10.71 -16.72
N THR A 139 -7.52 -10.58 -16.54
CA THR A 139 -6.62 -10.18 -17.64
C THR A 139 -6.49 -11.31 -18.65
N LEU A 140 -6.26 -12.55 -18.20
CA LEU A 140 -6.11 -13.71 -19.09
C LEU A 140 -7.39 -13.97 -19.92
N SER A 141 -8.57 -13.79 -19.33
CA SER A 141 -9.85 -14.02 -20.02
C SER A 141 -10.11 -13.08 -21.18
N LYS A 142 -9.59 -11.85 -21.15
CA LYS A 142 -9.68 -10.88 -22.25
C LYS A 142 -8.88 -11.26 -23.50
N HIS A 143 -7.98 -12.25 -23.40
CA HIS A 143 -6.99 -12.56 -24.44
C HIS A 143 -6.92 -14.04 -24.85
N LYS A 144 -7.57 -14.94 -24.11
CA LYS A 144 -7.57 -16.38 -24.36
C LYS A 144 -8.96 -16.95 -24.17
N THR A 145 -9.32 -17.93 -25.00
CA THR A 145 -10.52 -18.74 -24.76
C THR A 145 -10.37 -19.49 -23.43
N ARG A 146 -11.48 -19.91 -22.82
CA ARG A 146 -11.45 -20.68 -21.58
C ARG A 146 -10.61 -21.95 -21.69
N GLN A 147 -10.70 -22.66 -22.83
CA GLN A 147 -9.97 -23.91 -23.06
C GLN A 147 -8.46 -23.66 -23.17
N ASP A 148 -8.04 -22.69 -23.97
CA ASP A 148 -6.62 -22.30 -24.10
C ASP A 148 -6.05 -21.83 -22.76
N ALA A 149 -6.82 -21.04 -22.01
CA ALA A 149 -6.43 -20.56 -20.69
C ALA A 149 -6.22 -21.72 -19.71
N ILE A 150 -7.14 -22.70 -19.63
CA ILE A 150 -6.98 -23.88 -18.77
C ILE A 150 -5.70 -24.64 -19.15
N ALA A 151 -5.47 -24.95 -20.43
CA ALA A 151 -4.29 -25.67 -20.88
C ALA A 151 -2.97 -24.93 -20.55
N LEU A 152 -2.95 -23.59 -20.71
CA LEU A 152 -1.80 -22.76 -20.31
C LEU A 152 -1.57 -22.75 -18.80
N LEU A 153 -2.65 -22.73 -18.00
CA LEU A 153 -2.57 -22.74 -16.54
C LEU A 153 -2.09 -24.10 -16.01
N GLU A 154 -2.59 -25.22 -16.53
CA GLU A 154 -2.13 -26.58 -16.19
C GLU A 154 -0.65 -26.79 -16.57
N LYS A 155 -0.24 -26.30 -17.74
CA LYS A 155 1.18 -26.27 -18.14
C LYS A 155 2.02 -25.42 -17.17
N SER A 156 1.53 -24.24 -16.78
CA SER A 156 2.21 -23.37 -15.83
C SER A 156 2.34 -23.99 -14.42
N ILE A 157 1.33 -24.74 -13.96
CA ILE A 157 1.34 -25.48 -12.68
C ILE A 157 2.35 -26.65 -12.72
N SER A 158 2.37 -27.43 -13.81
CA SER A 158 3.31 -28.55 -13.96
C SER A 158 4.78 -28.11 -14.12
N GLN A 159 5.02 -26.89 -14.62
CA GLN A 159 6.34 -26.25 -14.69
C GLN A 159 6.89 -25.73 -13.35
N ARG A 160 6.15 -25.85 -12.24
CA ARG A 160 6.66 -25.39 -10.93
C ARG A 160 7.90 -26.18 -10.48
N PRO A 161 8.85 -25.53 -9.78
CA PRO A 161 9.99 -26.21 -9.16
C PRO A 161 9.54 -27.38 -8.28
N ALA A 162 10.33 -28.46 -8.22
CA ALA A 162 9.93 -29.71 -7.57
C ALA A 162 9.46 -29.54 -6.10
N ARG A 163 10.05 -28.59 -5.36
CA ARG A 163 9.70 -28.25 -3.97
C ARG A 163 8.32 -27.57 -3.81
N SER A 164 7.75 -27.02 -4.89
CA SER A 164 6.43 -26.33 -4.91
C SER A 164 5.28 -27.24 -5.38
N ARG A 165 5.55 -28.52 -5.68
CA ARG A 165 4.56 -29.48 -6.22
C ARG A 165 3.49 -29.94 -5.23
N HIS A 166 3.60 -29.60 -3.94
CA HIS A 166 2.65 -30.02 -2.91
C HIS A 166 1.23 -29.43 -3.04
N THR A 167 1.03 -28.45 -3.93
CA THR A 167 -0.26 -27.77 -4.11
C THR A 167 -0.66 -27.76 -5.58
N TYR A 168 -1.48 -28.71 -6.05
CA TYR A 168 -1.97 -28.73 -7.45
C TYR A 168 -2.88 -27.54 -7.81
N MET A 169 -3.35 -26.81 -6.80
CA MET A 169 -4.25 -25.66 -6.94
C MET A 169 -3.53 -24.44 -7.50
N LEU A 170 -4.25 -23.67 -8.32
CA LEU A 170 -3.76 -22.48 -9.01
C LEU A 170 -3.31 -21.37 -8.04
N MET A 171 -2.15 -20.78 -8.33
CA MET A 171 -1.59 -19.62 -7.63
C MET A 171 -1.43 -18.43 -8.58
N PRO A 172 -1.39 -17.18 -8.07
CA PRO A 172 -1.23 -15.99 -8.91
C PRO A 172 0.04 -16.00 -9.79
N SER A 173 1.11 -16.65 -9.31
CA SER A 173 2.36 -16.79 -10.05
C SER A 173 2.22 -17.66 -11.31
N ASP A 174 1.32 -18.64 -11.33
CA ASP A 174 1.09 -19.48 -12.50
C ASP A 174 0.33 -18.71 -13.60
N VAL A 175 -0.68 -17.93 -13.19
CA VAL A 175 -1.44 -17.05 -14.11
C VAL A 175 -0.52 -15.99 -14.71
N ARG A 176 0.40 -15.42 -13.91
CA ARG A 176 1.42 -14.50 -14.40
C ARG A 176 2.31 -15.15 -15.47
N ARG A 177 2.87 -16.34 -15.22
CA ARG A 177 3.66 -17.07 -16.23
C ARG A 177 2.86 -17.38 -17.50
N ALA A 178 1.57 -17.72 -17.38
CA ALA A 178 0.70 -17.96 -18.54
C ALA A 178 0.45 -16.69 -19.37
N LEU A 179 0.35 -15.52 -18.74
CA LEU A 179 0.25 -14.20 -19.38
C LEU A 179 1.56 -13.78 -20.06
N GLU A 180 2.71 -14.10 -19.45
CA GLU A 180 4.06 -13.84 -19.99
C GLU A 180 4.32 -14.69 -21.24
N VAL A 181 4.07 -16.02 -21.18
CA VAL A 181 4.17 -16.95 -22.33
C VAL A 181 3.25 -16.55 -23.49
N SER A 182 2.15 -15.87 -23.20
CA SER A 182 1.20 -15.37 -24.21
C SER A 182 1.59 -14.01 -24.82
N SER A 183 2.72 -13.41 -24.42
CA SER A 183 3.15 -12.06 -24.83
C SER A 183 2.09 -10.96 -24.55
N ILE A 184 1.27 -11.17 -23.53
CA ILE A 184 0.20 -10.24 -23.11
C ILE A 184 0.79 -9.18 -22.16
N TYR A 185 1.63 -9.62 -21.22
CA TYR A 185 2.11 -8.76 -20.13
C TYR A 185 2.99 -7.60 -20.62
N THR A 186 3.82 -7.85 -21.64
CA THR A 186 4.76 -6.87 -22.21
C THR A 186 4.10 -5.63 -22.80
N ARG A 187 2.85 -5.73 -23.28
CA ARG A 187 2.11 -4.60 -23.87
C ARG A 187 1.53 -3.65 -22.81
N TYR A 188 1.20 -4.15 -21.61
CA TYR A 188 0.64 -3.32 -20.54
C TYR A 188 1.69 -2.51 -19.78
N THR A 189 2.92 -3.02 -19.63
CA THR A 189 4.01 -2.27 -18.99
C THR A 189 4.70 -1.29 -19.96
N ALA A 190 4.88 -1.67 -21.23
CA ALA A 190 5.51 -0.79 -22.22
C ALA A 190 4.70 0.49 -22.52
N SER A 191 3.36 0.44 -22.43
CA SER A 191 2.51 1.61 -22.69
C SER A 191 2.63 2.73 -21.64
N SER A 192 3.33 2.51 -20.52
CA SER A 192 3.64 3.54 -19.52
C SER A 192 5.05 4.13 -19.66
N SER A 193 5.80 3.74 -20.70
CA SER A 193 7.20 4.13 -20.93
C SER A 193 7.40 4.63 -22.36
N LYS A 194 6.61 5.64 -22.77
CA LYS A 194 6.92 6.46 -23.95
C LYS A 194 7.73 7.70 -23.56
N TYR A 195 9.03 7.50 -23.40
CA TYR A 195 10.03 8.51 -23.71
C TYR A 195 10.89 7.94 -24.83
N GLU A 196 10.68 8.44 -26.04
CA GLU A 196 11.57 8.16 -27.16
C GLU A 196 12.94 8.76 -26.86
N LEU A 197 13.97 7.92 -26.92
CA LEU A 197 15.35 8.36 -26.98
C LEU A 197 15.97 7.77 -28.24
N THR A 198 15.87 8.55 -29.31
CA THR A 198 16.65 8.42 -30.53
C THR A 198 18.13 8.40 -30.19
N ALA A 199 18.84 7.39 -30.68
CA ALA A 199 20.30 7.37 -30.72
C ALA A 199 20.73 6.84 -32.09
N GLN A 200 21.50 7.64 -32.83
CA GLN A 200 21.97 7.32 -34.17
C GLN A 200 23.09 6.28 -34.16
N GLU A 201 23.19 5.56 -35.26
CA GLU A 201 24.32 4.70 -35.60
C GLU A 201 25.61 5.54 -35.78
N THR A 202 26.74 5.01 -35.31
CA THR A 202 28.05 5.23 -35.95
C THR A 202 28.89 3.96 -35.87
N HIS A 203 29.58 3.65 -36.96
CA HIS A 203 30.36 2.42 -37.12
C HIS A 203 31.72 2.46 -36.38
N GLY A 204 32.16 1.30 -35.89
CA GLY A 204 33.54 1.07 -35.40
C GLY A 204 33.83 -0.44 -35.29
N THR A 205 34.97 -0.89 -35.82
CA THR A 205 35.21 -2.30 -36.18
C THR A 205 36.10 -3.06 -35.18
N SER A 206 35.57 -4.13 -34.57
CA SER A 206 36.15 -5.49 -34.30
C SER A 206 37.60 -5.68 -33.74
N PRO A 207 37.97 -6.85 -33.19
CA PRO A 207 37.43 -7.54 -31.99
C PRO A 207 38.55 -7.97 -30.99
N ASP A 208 38.23 -8.27 -29.71
CA ASP A 208 38.40 -9.63 -29.10
C ASP A 208 38.02 -9.71 -27.59
N ARG A 209 37.59 -10.91 -27.15
CA ARG A 209 37.63 -11.48 -25.76
C ARG A 209 37.26 -10.65 -24.51
N HIS A 210 36.03 -10.81 -24.01
CA HIS A 210 35.70 -11.66 -22.84
C HIS A 210 34.24 -11.42 -22.37
N SER A 211 33.38 -12.43 -22.50
CA SER A 211 31.96 -12.33 -22.14
C SER A 211 31.69 -12.66 -20.66
N HIS A 212 31.67 -11.63 -19.81
CA HIS A 212 31.03 -11.73 -18.50
C HIS A 212 29.51 -11.52 -18.62
N ILE A 213 28.73 -12.54 -18.24
CA ILE A 213 27.27 -12.46 -18.17
C ILE A 213 26.88 -11.67 -16.92
N ILE A 214 26.51 -10.40 -17.09
CA ILE A 214 25.90 -9.59 -16.01
C ILE A 214 24.43 -9.95 -15.92
N ILE A 215 24.07 -10.76 -14.92
CA ILE A 215 22.67 -10.96 -14.52
C ILE A 215 22.30 -9.80 -13.58
N ASN A 216 21.53 -8.84 -14.09
CA ASN A 216 20.92 -7.79 -13.27
C ASN A 216 19.84 -8.38 -12.35
N SER A 217 20.28 -8.90 -11.20
CA SER A 217 19.43 -9.36 -10.11
C SER A 217 18.95 -8.17 -9.30
N LEU A 218 17.71 -7.74 -9.52
CA LEU A 218 17.08 -6.69 -8.74
C LEU A 218 16.70 -7.25 -7.34
N SER A 219 17.63 -7.15 -6.39
CA SER A 219 17.44 -7.61 -5.01
C SER A 219 17.35 -6.43 -4.06
N THR A 220 16.14 -6.20 -3.55
CA THR A 220 15.87 -5.33 -2.40
C THR A 220 16.44 -5.96 -1.13
N ASN A 221 17.62 -5.51 -0.71
CA ASN A 221 18.19 -5.88 0.59
C ASN A 221 17.84 -4.81 1.64
N THR A 222 16.74 -5.06 2.35
CA THR A 222 16.60 -4.56 3.72
C THR A 222 17.36 -5.54 4.62
N SER A 223 18.36 -5.07 5.36
CA SER A 223 19.00 -5.84 6.43
C SER A 223 18.80 -5.13 7.76
N GLU A 224 18.08 -5.80 8.65
CA GLU A 224 17.98 -5.46 10.07
C GLU A 224 19.11 -6.13 10.87
N GLN A 225 19.63 -5.42 11.87
CA GLN A 225 20.31 -5.93 13.06
C GLN A 225 19.84 -5.01 14.21
N SER A 226 19.19 -5.42 15.32
CA SER A 226 18.94 -6.76 15.91
C SER A 226 20.23 -7.50 16.32
N ILE A 227 20.48 -7.98 17.56
CA ILE A 227 19.76 -8.09 18.86
C ILE A 227 20.85 -7.91 19.98
N THR A 228 20.68 -7.31 21.17
CA THR A 228 20.04 -7.75 22.46
C THR A 228 20.19 -6.53 23.41
N ASP A 229 19.24 -6.03 24.21
CA ASP A 229 18.40 -6.57 25.30
C ASP A 229 19.13 -6.87 26.63
N THR A 230 18.83 -6.10 27.69
CA THR A 230 18.65 -6.60 29.08
C THR A 230 17.71 -5.64 29.81
N GLU A 231 16.65 -6.16 30.42
CA GLU A 231 15.64 -5.40 31.16
C GLU A 231 16.04 -5.24 32.64
N GLU A 232 15.68 -4.12 33.28
CA GLU A 232 14.91 -4.11 34.54
C GLU A 232 14.62 -2.70 35.09
N SER A 233 13.50 -2.61 35.82
CA SER A 233 13.12 -1.56 36.80
C SER A 233 12.71 -0.15 36.32
N CYS A 234 11.73 0.39 37.04
CA CYS A 234 11.22 1.75 36.90
C CYS A 234 12.23 2.80 37.40
N TYR A 235 12.15 4.01 36.83
CA TYR A 235 12.87 5.23 37.23
C TYR A 235 14.40 5.15 37.29
N HIS A 236 15.09 5.32 36.16
CA HIS A 236 16.40 5.98 36.17
C HIS A 236 16.66 6.81 34.89
N SER A 237 17.24 8.00 35.09
CA SER A 237 17.72 8.88 34.03
C SER A 237 18.87 8.25 33.24
N PHE A 238 18.83 8.34 31.91
CA PHE A 238 20.00 8.06 31.08
C PHE A 238 20.56 9.35 30.47
N ASN A 239 21.78 9.69 30.88
CA ASN A 239 22.57 10.76 30.27
C ASN A 239 23.02 10.35 28.86
N SER A 240 22.82 11.23 27.89
CA SER A 240 23.45 11.12 26.57
C SER A 240 24.88 11.64 26.61
N SER A 241 25.85 10.75 26.43
CA SER A 241 27.28 11.07 26.24
C SER A 241 28.00 9.84 25.66
N SER A 242 28.78 9.89 24.58
CA SER A 242 29.07 10.96 23.62
C SER A 242 29.56 10.33 22.31
N PHE A 243 29.17 10.88 21.15
CA PHE A 243 30.01 10.83 19.95
C PHE A 243 30.54 12.25 19.67
N PRO A 244 31.83 12.44 19.38
CA PRO A 244 32.41 13.77 19.32
C PRO A 244 32.14 14.46 17.98
N GLY A 245 31.46 15.60 18.04
CA GLY A 245 31.68 16.72 17.14
C GLY A 245 30.99 16.69 15.77
N GLN A 246 29.69 16.98 15.73
CA GLN A 246 29.13 17.90 14.73
C GLN A 246 27.81 18.53 15.23
N ALA A 247 27.51 19.73 14.75
CA ALA A 247 26.63 20.72 15.40
C ALA A 247 25.19 20.27 15.69
N ASP A 248 24.59 20.93 16.69
CA ASP A 248 23.25 20.75 17.25
C ASP A 248 22.15 20.44 16.22
N ASN A 249 21.85 19.15 16.02
CA ASN A 249 20.61 18.73 15.39
C ASN A 249 19.46 18.84 16.42
N LEU A 250 18.97 20.07 16.62
CA LEU A 250 17.88 20.49 17.54
C LEU A 250 16.50 19.85 17.25
N TYR A 251 16.46 18.79 16.44
CA TYR A 251 15.33 18.44 15.59
C TYR A 251 15.01 16.95 15.54
N ASP A 252 15.67 16.12 16.36
CA ASP A 252 15.50 14.67 16.36
C ASP A 252 14.26 14.21 17.17
N CYS A 253 13.08 14.35 16.57
CA CYS A 253 11.83 13.92 17.19
C CYS A 253 11.71 12.39 17.22
N LYS A 254 11.45 11.81 18.42
CA LYS A 254 11.10 10.39 18.64
C LYS A 254 9.65 10.07 18.25
N CYS A 255 9.22 10.52 17.07
CA CYS A 255 7.87 10.35 16.57
C CYS A 255 7.60 8.93 16.01
N SER A 256 6.31 8.58 15.90
CA SER A 256 5.83 7.37 15.22
C SER A 256 6.46 7.19 13.82
N PRO A 257 6.68 5.94 13.35
CA PRO A 257 7.20 5.65 12.01
C PRO A 257 6.42 6.32 10.86
N ILE A 258 5.16 6.68 11.08
CA ILE A 258 4.31 7.39 10.11
C ILE A 258 4.88 8.78 9.72
N CYS A 259 5.69 9.38 10.59
CA CYS A 259 6.40 10.64 10.32
C CYS A 259 7.73 10.46 9.58
N PHE A 260 8.19 9.22 9.34
CA PHE A 260 9.49 8.96 8.70
C PHE A 260 9.64 9.62 7.31
N PRO A 261 8.64 9.61 6.41
CA PRO A 261 8.74 10.31 5.13
C PRO A 261 8.97 11.82 5.30
N LEU A 262 8.29 12.45 6.27
CA LEU A 262 8.53 13.85 6.61
C LEU A 262 9.93 14.07 7.19
N LYS A 263 10.41 13.19 8.07
CA LYS A 263 11.78 13.29 8.64
C LYS A 263 12.84 13.25 7.53
N VAL A 264 12.68 12.38 6.53
CA VAL A 264 13.59 12.30 5.37
C VAL A 264 13.51 13.56 4.49
N LEU A 265 12.30 14.00 4.15
CA LEU A 265 12.10 15.15 3.24
C LEU A 265 12.45 16.50 3.88
N LEU A 266 12.22 16.67 5.20
CA LEU A 266 12.47 17.90 5.94
C LEU A 266 13.94 18.08 6.34
N ASN A 267 14.69 16.98 6.50
CA ASN A 267 16.11 17.04 6.88
C ASN A 267 17.05 17.01 5.65
N GLY A 268 16.55 16.72 4.45
CA GLY A 268 17.35 16.69 3.22
C GLY A 268 17.62 18.08 2.64
N GLN A 269 18.90 18.46 2.51
CA GLN A 269 19.31 19.75 1.91
C GLN A 269 18.93 19.92 0.42
N THR A 270 18.48 18.86 -0.25
CA THR A 270 18.25 18.81 -1.71
C THR A 270 16.78 18.83 -2.12
N PHE A 271 15.85 19.11 -1.21
CA PHE A 271 14.42 19.19 -1.55
C PHE A 271 14.12 20.47 -2.33
N HIS A 272 13.92 20.35 -3.65
CA HIS A 272 13.49 21.44 -4.52
C HIS A 272 12.05 21.88 -4.15
N LYS A 273 11.97 22.92 -3.33
CA LYS A 273 10.72 23.55 -2.86
C LYS A 273 9.96 24.24 -4.01
N THR A 274 9.27 23.44 -4.82
CA THR A 274 8.27 23.94 -5.78
C THR A 274 6.88 23.85 -5.16
N ASP A 275 6.02 24.83 -5.43
CA ASP A 275 4.67 24.90 -4.84
C ASP A 275 3.84 23.65 -5.10
N ARG A 276 3.99 23.05 -6.27
CA ARG A 276 3.34 21.79 -6.64
C ARG A 276 3.75 20.64 -5.73
N VAL A 277 5.04 20.45 -5.47
CA VAL A 277 5.52 19.33 -4.62
C VAL A 277 5.13 19.56 -3.16
N ILE A 278 5.05 20.82 -2.70
CA ILE A 278 4.53 21.17 -1.38
C ILE A 278 3.03 20.82 -1.28
N LEU A 279 2.23 21.13 -2.29
CA LEU A 279 0.80 20.75 -2.35
C LEU A 279 0.61 19.23 -2.40
N GLU A 280 1.39 18.50 -3.21
CA GLU A 280 1.37 17.03 -3.24
C GLU A 280 1.75 16.42 -1.86
N LEU A 281 2.69 17.04 -1.13
CA LEU A 281 3.06 16.63 0.22
C LEU A 281 1.94 16.90 1.25
N PHE A 282 1.20 18.00 1.11
CA PHE A 282 0.04 18.31 1.94
C PHE A 282 -1.12 17.35 1.66
N GLN A 283 -1.39 17.03 0.40
CA GLN A 283 -2.39 16.03 0.01
C GLN A 283 -2.02 14.64 0.55
N TRP A 284 -0.73 14.26 0.49
CA TRP A 284 -0.23 13.04 1.13
C TRP A 284 -0.48 13.05 2.64
N ALA A 285 -0.10 14.11 3.34
CA ALA A 285 -0.28 14.22 4.79
C ALA A 285 -1.76 14.15 5.21
N LYS A 286 -2.66 14.81 4.47
CA LYS A 286 -4.12 14.68 4.61
C LYS A 286 -4.59 13.23 4.40
N SER A 287 -4.06 12.52 3.41
CA SER A 287 -4.41 11.12 3.12
C SER A 287 -3.96 10.13 4.21
N VAL A 288 -2.95 10.50 5.00
CA VAL A 288 -2.37 9.73 6.10
C VAL A 288 -3.00 10.09 7.46
N SER A 289 -3.84 11.13 7.49
CA SER A 289 -4.50 11.74 8.66
C SER A 289 -3.60 12.63 9.52
N TRP A 290 -3.96 13.91 9.62
CA TRP A 290 -3.16 14.92 10.34
C TRP A 290 -2.89 14.60 11.82
N PRO A 291 -3.86 14.11 12.63
CA PRO A 291 -3.62 13.81 14.04
C PRO A 291 -2.59 12.69 14.27
N ALA A 292 -2.35 11.85 13.26
CA ALA A 292 -1.34 10.80 13.31
C ALA A 292 0.10 11.34 13.16
N LEU A 293 0.26 12.58 12.68
CA LEU A 293 1.54 13.28 12.66
C LEU A 293 1.85 13.90 14.04
N CYS A 294 3.12 13.88 14.43
CA CYS A 294 3.55 14.62 15.62
C CYS A 294 3.51 16.13 15.34
N LEU A 295 3.27 16.91 16.40
CA LEU A 295 3.12 18.38 16.29
C LEU A 295 4.32 19.02 15.58
N VAL A 296 5.55 18.65 15.96
CA VAL A 296 6.79 19.19 15.36
C VAL A 296 6.84 19.01 13.84
N HIS A 297 6.43 17.85 13.31
CA HIS A 297 6.42 17.63 11.87
C HIS A 297 5.25 18.30 11.17
N LEU A 298 4.11 18.45 11.85
CA LEU A 298 2.95 19.20 11.34
C LEU A 298 3.27 20.71 11.23
N GLN A 299 3.90 21.29 12.25
CA GLN A 299 4.37 22.68 12.25
C GLN A 299 5.41 22.91 11.14
N ARG A 300 6.43 22.05 11.00
CA ARG A 300 7.39 22.13 9.87
C ARG A 300 6.74 21.97 8.50
N LEU A 301 5.68 21.16 8.39
CA LEU A 301 4.94 21.01 7.16
C LEU A 301 4.22 22.33 6.81
N ALA A 302 3.56 22.96 7.78
CA ALA A 302 2.97 24.28 7.63
C ALA A 302 4.02 25.37 7.30
N ALA A 303 5.23 25.29 7.88
CA ALA A 303 6.31 26.25 7.67
C ALA A 303 6.71 26.42 6.19
N PHE A 304 6.48 25.41 5.34
CA PHE A 304 6.72 25.52 3.89
C PHE A 304 5.86 26.58 3.19
N LYS A 305 4.70 26.94 3.74
CA LYS A 305 3.80 27.97 3.18
C LYS A 305 3.65 29.17 4.10
N PHE A 306 3.61 28.95 5.41
CA PHE A 306 3.34 29.99 6.39
C PHE A 306 4.59 30.47 7.15
N GLY A 307 5.78 29.92 6.91
CA GLY A 307 7.02 30.36 7.57
C GLY A 307 7.15 29.95 9.04
N ASP A 308 8.15 30.52 9.71
CA ASP A 308 8.60 30.05 11.03
C ASP A 308 7.63 30.34 12.18
N GLN A 309 6.65 31.25 12.01
CA GLN A 309 5.60 31.47 13.02
C GLN A 309 4.75 30.22 13.30
N THR A 310 4.78 29.23 12.40
CA THR A 310 4.10 27.93 12.59
C THR A 310 4.63 27.13 13.77
N MET A 311 5.83 27.41 14.27
CA MET A 311 6.40 26.70 15.42
C MET A 311 5.69 27.00 16.76
N SER A 312 4.91 28.09 16.84
CA SER A 312 4.07 28.39 18.01
C SER A 312 2.63 27.86 17.88
N TRP A 313 2.22 27.39 16.71
CA TRP A 313 0.86 26.91 16.48
C TRP A 313 0.55 25.65 17.28
N SER A 314 -0.64 25.59 17.86
CA SER A 314 -1.23 24.35 18.35
C SER A 314 -1.46 23.35 17.21
N ARG A 315 -1.75 22.09 17.55
CA ARG A 315 -2.10 21.07 16.55
C ARG A 315 -3.30 21.52 15.73
N ASP A 316 -4.35 22.01 16.37
CA ASP A 316 -5.64 22.26 15.72
C ASP A 316 -5.57 23.48 14.79
N GLU A 317 -4.83 24.53 15.16
CA GLU A 317 -4.49 25.65 14.28
C GLU A 317 -3.69 25.18 13.05
N ALA A 318 -2.66 24.36 13.25
CA ALA A 318 -1.84 23.86 12.16
C ALA A 318 -2.62 22.93 11.20
N ILE A 319 -3.57 22.14 11.72
CA ILE A 319 -4.50 21.37 10.89
C ILE A 319 -5.39 22.33 10.09
N HIS A 320 -6.07 23.26 10.75
CA HIS A 320 -7.03 24.17 10.12
C HIS A 320 -6.43 24.95 8.95
N TYR A 321 -5.28 25.60 9.14
CA TYR A 321 -4.62 26.36 8.06
C TYR A 321 -4.12 25.48 6.90
N LEU A 322 -3.69 24.23 7.18
CA LEU A 322 -3.32 23.28 6.13
C LEU A 322 -4.54 22.72 5.37
N GLU A 323 -5.69 22.61 6.01
CA GLU A 323 -6.92 22.17 5.36
C GLU A 323 -7.54 23.26 4.50
N ASP A 324 -7.57 24.51 4.97
CA ASP A 324 -8.08 25.66 4.21
C ASP A 324 -7.27 25.87 2.93
N LEU A 325 -5.94 25.84 3.01
CA LEU A 325 -5.06 25.97 1.84
C LEU A 325 -5.27 24.84 0.81
N LEU A 326 -5.61 23.62 1.27
CA LEU A 326 -5.98 22.53 0.37
C LEU A 326 -7.39 22.68 -0.22
N LEU A 327 -8.31 23.37 0.46
CA LEU A 327 -9.63 23.70 -0.09
C LEU A 327 -9.50 24.77 -1.17
N GLU A 328 -8.75 25.85 -0.93
CA GLU A 328 -8.44 26.89 -1.93
C GLU A 328 -7.79 26.30 -3.18
N ALA A 329 -6.75 25.46 -3.01
CA ALA A 329 -6.08 24.78 -4.12
C ALA A 329 -6.93 23.70 -4.83
N SER A 330 -8.11 23.35 -4.28
CA SER A 330 -9.06 22.41 -4.89
C SER A 330 -10.18 23.10 -5.68
N ILE A 331 -10.28 24.43 -5.61
CA ILE A 331 -11.18 25.21 -6.46
C ILE A 331 -10.55 25.23 -7.86
N PRO A 332 -11.18 24.63 -8.90
CA PRO A 332 -10.73 24.85 -10.27
C PRO A 332 -10.84 26.34 -10.57
N GLU A 333 -9.91 26.90 -11.34
CA GLU A 333 -10.11 28.22 -11.97
C GLU A 333 -11.29 28.12 -12.95
N ALA A 334 -12.50 28.26 -12.40
CA ALA A 334 -13.73 28.31 -13.14
C ALA A 334 -13.80 29.69 -13.80
N ASP A 335 -13.50 29.71 -15.09
CA ASP A 335 -13.72 30.78 -16.07
C ASP A 335 -14.20 32.09 -15.45
N ILE A 336 -13.26 32.98 -15.11
CA ILE A 336 -13.59 34.38 -14.84
C ILE A 336 -14.30 34.90 -16.08
N PRO A 337 -15.59 35.28 -16.00
CA PRO A 337 -16.27 35.81 -17.17
C PRO A 337 -15.58 37.12 -17.54
N LEU A 338 -15.01 37.16 -18.75
CA LEU A 338 -14.58 38.40 -19.37
C LEU A 338 -15.74 39.38 -19.31
N LEU A 339 -15.59 40.43 -18.49
CA LEU A 339 -16.54 41.53 -18.43
C LEU A 339 -16.62 42.16 -19.81
N THR A 340 -17.71 41.88 -20.52
CA THR A 340 -18.06 42.55 -21.77
C THR A 340 -18.08 44.05 -21.50
N GLU A 341 -17.27 44.80 -22.23
CA GLU A 341 -17.22 46.25 -22.09
C GLU A 341 -18.62 46.86 -22.31
N PRO A 342 -19.01 47.89 -21.54
CA PRO A 342 -20.24 48.62 -21.80
C PRO A 342 -20.08 49.38 -23.12
N SER A 343 -20.82 48.95 -24.14
CA SER A 343 -20.87 49.62 -25.44
C SER A 343 -21.41 51.05 -25.29
N ASP A 344 -20.57 52.04 -25.58
CA ASP A 344 -20.88 53.46 -25.54
C ASP A 344 -22.06 53.82 -26.49
N PRO A 345 -23.07 54.59 -26.02
CA PRO A 345 -24.11 55.11 -26.89
C PRO A 345 -23.62 56.37 -27.61
N GLN A 346 -23.13 56.24 -28.84
CA GLN A 346 -22.87 57.41 -29.67
C GLN A 346 -24.18 58.18 -29.96
N GLN A 347 -24.23 59.40 -29.45
CA GLN A 347 -25.16 60.44 -29.87
C GLN A 347 -24.90 60.82 -31.35
N GLY A 348 -25.94 61.26 -32.05
CA GLY A 348 -25.86 61.60 -33.48
C GLY A 348 -25.38 63.02 -33.78
N TYR A 349 -25.78 63.49 -34.98
CA TYR A 349 -25.43 64.76 -35.64
C TYR A 349 -24.03 64.81 -36.28
N TYR A 350 -23.95 64.56 -37.60
CA TYR A 350 -24.18 65.60 -38.61
C TYR A 350 -24.59 64.99 -39.96
#